data_AF-A0A1I7YI59-F1
#
_entry.id   AF-A0A1I7YI59-F1
#
_cell.length_a   1.000
_cell.length_b   1.000
_cell.length_c   1.000
_cell.angle_alpha   90.00
_cell.angle_beta   90.00
_cell.angle_gamma   90.00
#
_symmetry.space_group_name_H-M   'P 1'
#
loop_
_entity.id
_entity.type
_entity.pdbx_description
1 polymer ?
#
loop_
_entity_poly.entity_id
_entity_poly.type
_entity_poly.pdbx_seq_one_letter_code
_entity_poly.pdbx_strand_id
1 'polypeptide(L)'
;TVCQNEGRPNPNKCSECQCPSGFGGVDCSERQAPSEGLSCGESLKASYQWQTLNVDSVVGTGSAIVANRTNPHQCTWHIQAPKGKKIQYKVDYIGHSGNEDALCY
;
A
#
# COMPACT_ATOMS: atom_id res chain seq x y z
N THR A 1 20.30 12.70 5.33
CA THR A 1 18.82 12.68 5.32
C THR A 1 18.33 12.06 6.60
N VAL A 2 17.34 12.65 7.27
CA VAL A 2 16.69 12.01 8.44
C VAL A 2 15.56 11.14 7.90
N CYS A 3 15.67 9.83 8.07
CA CYS A 3 14.67 8.89 7.57
C CYS A 3 13.44 8.85 8.48
N GLN A 4 12.25 8.81 7.88
CA GLN A 4 10.95 8.70 8.53
C GLN A 4 10.43 7.25 8.46
N ASN A 5 9.36 6.96 9.19
CA ASN A 5 8.61 5.70 9.10
C ASN A 5 9.50 4.44 9.13
N GLU A 6 10.49 4.41 10.04
CA GLU A 6 11.46 3.32 10.21
C GLU A 6 12.41 3.09 9.01
N GLY A 7 12.49 4.05 8.09
CA GLY A 7 13.49 4.09 7.03
C GLY A 7 14.91 4.11 7.59
N ARG A 8 15.84 3.54 6.83
CA ARG A 8 17.26 3.48 7.20
C ARG A 8 18.10 4.24 6.17
N PRO A 9 19.21 4.88 6.56
CA PRO A 9 20.09 5.51 5.59
C PRO A 9 20.55 4.50 4.53
N ASN A 10 20.47 4.87 3.25
CA ASN A 10 20.94 4.00 2.18
C ASN A 10 22.49 3.97 2.18
N PRO A 11 23.14 2.81 2.40
CA PRO A 11 24.60 2.72 2.49
C PRO A 11 25.30 3.03 1.15
N ASN A 12 24.60 2.83 0.02
CA ASN A 12 25.16 3.10 -1.31
C ASN A 12 24.90 4.54 -1.77
N LYS A 13 23.98 5.27 -1.13
CA LYS A 13 23.59 6.64 -1.48
C LYS A 13 23.10 7.41 -0.25
N CYS A 14 24.04 7.98 0.51
CA CYS A 14 23.78 8.61 1.81
C CYS A 14 22.81 9.82 1.78
N SER A 15 22.46 10.33 0.60
CA SER A 15 21.47 11.41 0.42
C SER A 15 20.03 10.92 0.44
N GLU A 16 19.77 9.61 0.42
CA GLU A 16 18.43 9.02 0.47
C GLU A 16 18.32 7.89 1.50
N CYS A 17 17.08 7.49 1.76
CA CYS A 17 16.75 6.42 2.68
C CYS A 17 16.31 5.16 1.93
N GLN A 18 16.64 4.00 2.49
CA GLN A 18 15.99 2.73 2.18
C GLN A 18 14.67 2.68 2.96
N CYS A 19 13.56 2.67 2.23
CA CYS A 19 12.22 2.73 2.82
C CYS A 19 11.61 1.34 3.01
N PRO A 20 10.89 1.12 4.12
CA PRO A 20 10.08 -0.08 4.28
C PRO A 20 8.91 -0.10 3.29
N SER A 21 8.32 -1.28 3.12
CA SER A 21 7.16 -1.47 2.24
C SER A 21 6.01 -0.51 2.60
N GLY A 22 5.42 0.10 1.58
CA GLY A 22 4.38 1.11 1.71
C GLY A 22 4.91 2.54 1.79
N PHE A 23 6.21 2.78 1.97
CA PHE A 23 6.81 4.11 2.05
C PHE A 23 7.80 4.38 0.92
N GLY A 24 7.94 5.65 0.54
CA GLY A 24 8.80 6.09 -0.56
C GLY A 24 9.26 7.54 -0.41
N GLY A 25 9.80 8.08 -1.49
CA GLY A 25 10.48 9.38 -1.47
C GLY A 25 11.90 9.28 -0.92
N VAL A 26 12.59 10.41 -0.85
CA VAL A 26 14.01 10.49 -0.43
C VAL A 26 14.20 10.14 1.04
N ASP A 27 13.19 10.40 1.88
CA ASP A 27 13.25 10.25 3.33
C ASP A 27 12.18 9.29 3.90
N CYS A 28 11.47 8.55 3.05
CA CYS A 28 10.38 7.64 3.43
C CYS A 28 9.13 8.33 4.00
N SER A 29 8.98 9.64 3.81
CA SER A 29 7.77 10.38 4.22
C SER A 29 6.59 10.21 3.25
N GLU A 30 6.86 9.78 2.03
CA GLU A 30 5.85 9.65 0.99
C GLU A 30 5.25 8.25 0.96
N ARG A 31 4.07 8.14 0.35
CA ARG A 31 3.45 6.86 0.03
C ARG A 31 4.23 6.19 -1.10
N GLN A 32 4.52 4.90 -0.96
CA GLN A 32 5.16 4.14 -2.04
C GLN A 32 4.29 4.22 -3.31
N ALA A 33 4.92 4.66 -4.40
CA ALA A 33 4.29 4.75 -5.71
C ALA A 33 3.82 3.36 -6.19
N PRO A 34 2.74 3.29 -6.98
CA PRO A 34 2.32 2.03 -7.56
C PRO A 34 3.39 1.46 -8.49
N SER A 35 3.38 0.14 -8.68
CA SER A 35 4.27 -0.51 -9.65
C SER A 35 4.06 0.05 -11.06
N GLU A 36 5.12 0.05 -11.87
CA GLU A 36 5.11 0.65 -13.21
C GLU A 36 3.89 0.24 -14.04
N GLY A 37 3.28 1.24 -14.70
CA GLY A 37 2.09 1.07 -15.54
C GLY A 37 0.75 1.09 -14.81
N LEU A 38 0.73 1.09 -13.48
CA LEU A 38 -0.52 1.22 -12.71
C LEU A 38 -0.80 2.65 -12.28
N SER A 39 -2.09 2.97 -12.21
CA SER A 39 -2.62 4.19 -11.60
C SER A 39 -3.55 3.80 -10.45
N CYS A 40 -2.99 3.61 -9.27
CA CYS A 40 -3.71 3.12 -8.10
C CYS A 40 -3.07 3.59 -6.79
N GLY A 41 -3.85 3.45 -5.71
CA GLY A 41 -3.44 3.86 -4.37
C GLY A 41 -3.72 5.33 -4.07
N GLU A 42 -3.97 5.62 -2.80
CA GLU A 42 -4.38 6.95 -2.35
C GLU A 42 -3.96 7.20 -0.89
N SER A 43 -3.90 8.48 -0.49
CA SER A 43 -3.78 8.89 0.91
C SER A 43 -5.13 9.35 1.44
N LEU A 44 -5.68 8.60 2.39
CA LEU A 44 -6.99 8.78 2.99
C LEU A 44 -6.87 9.31 4.42
N LYS A 45 -7.85 10.09 4.87
CA LYS A 45 -7.97 10.52 6.26
C LYS A 45 -9.09 9.75 6.93
N ALA A 46 -8.77 9.08 8.03
CA ALA A 46 -9.76 8.43 8.87
C ALA A 46 -10.59 9.47 9.62
N SER A 47 -11.87 9.16 9.80
CA SER A 47 -12.79 9.94 10.62
C SER A 47 -13.28 9.13 11.83
N TYR A 48 -14.12 9.75 12.66
CA TYR A 48 -14.82 9.04 13.75
C TYR A 48 -15.96 8.15 13.23
N GLN A 49 -16.39 8.35 11.99
CA GLN A 49 -17.40 7.54 11.32
C GLN A 49 -16.73 6.48 10.46
N TRP A 50 -17.39 5.33 10.31
CA TRP A 50 -16.95 4.29 9.39
C TRP A 50 -16.95 4.80 7.95
N GLN A 51 -15.90 4.47 7.21
CA GLN A 51 -15.73 4.78 5.80
C GLN A 51 -15.37 3.50 5.08
N THR A 52 -16.00 3.24 3.94
CA THR A 52 -15.73 2.07 3.11
C THR A 52 -14.72 2.44 2.03
N LEU A 53 -13.68 1.63 1.88
CA LEU A 53 -12.72 1.68 0.78
C LEU A 53 -12.92 0.44 -0.09
N ASN A 54 -13.36 0.63 -1.32
CA ASN A 54 -13.48 -0.44 -2.31
C ASN A 54 -12.31 -0.35 -3.30
N VAL A 55 -11.64 -1.49 -3.53
CA VAL A 55 -10.47 -1.58 -4.42
C VAL A 55 -10.72 -2.72 -5.38
N ASP A 56 -11.23 -2.38 -6.56
CA ASP A 56 -11.68 -3.36 -7.56
C ASP A 56 -10.89 -3.22 -8.85
N SER A 57 -10.27 -4.31 -9.32
CA SER A 57 -9.64 -4.40 -10.64
C SER A 57 -8.58 -3.34 -10.97
N VAL A 58 -7.95 -2.74 -9.95
CA VAL A 58 -6.87 -1.74 -10.11
C VAL A 58 -5.48 -2.30 -9.84
N VAL A 59 -5.37 -3.46 -9.20
CA VAL A 59 -4.10 -4.11 -8.86
C VAL A 59 -3.85 -5.26 -9.83
N GLY A 60 -3.19 -4.96 -10.95
CA GLY A 60 -2.95 -5.93 -12.02
C GLY A 60 -4.22 -6.36 -12.76
N THR A 61 -4.19 -7.53 -13.40
CA THR A 61 -5.25 -8.00 -14.30
C THR A 61 -6.23 -9.00 -13.68
N GLY A 62 -6.01 -9.39 -12.42
CA GLY A 62 -6.81 -10.42 -11.73
C GLY A 62 -6.66 -11.85 -12.30
N SER A 63 -5.80 -12.06 -13.29
CA SER A 63 -5.60 -13.37 -13.93
C SER A 63 -4.38 -14.08 -13.35
N ALA A 64 -4.62 -15.21 -12.69
CA ALA A 64 -3.57 -16.06 -12.12
C ALA A 64 -2.63 -16.67 -13.17
N ILE A 65 -3.08 -16.78 -14.43
CA ILE A 65 -2.29 -17.34 -15.55
C ILE A 65 -1.16 -16.40 -15.97
N VAL A 66 -1.41 -15.09 -15.94
CA VAL A 66 -0.44 -14.07 -16.37
C VAL A 66 0.20 -13.31 -15.20
N ALA A 67 -0.18 -13.64 -13.96
CA ALA A 67 0.37 -13.00 -12.78
C ALA A 67 1.87 -13.34 -12.60
N ASN A 68 2.71 -12.31 -12.53
CA ASN A 68 4.11 -12.46 -12.17
C ASN A 68 4.23 -12.62 -10.64
N ARG A 69 4.41 -13.87 -10.17
CA ARG A 69 4.50 -14.17 -8.73
C ARG A 69 5.79 -13.67 -8.07
N THR A 70 6.85 -13.46 -8.86
CA THR A 70 8.14 -12.96 -8.36
C THR A 70 8.21 -11.44 -8.29
N ASN A 71 7.39 -10.76 -9.08
CA ASN A 71 7.27 -9.31 -9.09
C ASN A 71 5.79 -8.93 -9.27
N PRO A 72 4.95 -9.12 -8.23
CA PRO A 72 3.54 -8.82 -8.31
C PRO A 72 3.32 -7.31 -8.46
N HIS A 73 2.25 -6.95 -9.14
CA HIS A 73 1.73 -5.60 -9.17
C HIS A 73 1.46 -5.07 -7.76
N GLN A 74 1.85 -3.83 -7.48
CA GLN A 74 1.76 -3.24 -6.15
C GLN A 74 1.06 -1.88 -6.21
N CYS A 75 0.16 -1.67 -5.25
CA CYS A 75 -0.55 -0.43 -5.01
C CYS A 75 -0.56 -0.20 -3.50
N THR A 76 -0.44 1.05 -3.08
CA THR A 76 -0.35 1.39 -1.65
C THR A 76 -1.45 2.38 -1.30
N TRP A 77 -2.17 2.13 -0.20
CA TRP A 77 -3.07 3.11 0.41
C TRP A 77 -2.54 3.49 1.80
N HIS A 78 -2.45 4.79 2.06
CA HIS A 78 -2.14 5.30 3.40
C HIS A 78 -3.41 5.78 4.04
N ILE A 79 -3.75 5.28 5.22
CA ILE A 79 -4.88 5.79 6.01
C ILE A 79 -4.28 6.51 7.22
N GLN A 80 -4.60 7.79 7.38
CA GLN A 80 -4.05 8.61 8.46
C GLN A 80 -5.10 8.88 9.54
N ALA A 81 -4.78 8.53 10.79
CA ALA A 81 -5.60 8.87 11.94
C ALA A 81 -5.47 10.36 12.31
N PRO A 82 -6.54 10.96 12.87
CA PRO A 82 -6.41 12.23 13.59
C PRO A 82 -5.36 12.14 14.70
N LYS A 83 -4.71 13.26 15.01
CA LYS A 83 -3.64 13.32 16.02
C LYS A 83 -4.12 12.74 17.36
N GLY A 84 -3.32 11.84 17.93
CA GLY A 84 -3.62 11.19 19.22
C GLY A 84 -4.71 10.11 19.16
N LYS A 85 -5.17 9.72 17.97
CA LYS A 85 -6.12 8.63 17.76
C LYS A 85 -5.44 7.42 17.11
N LYS A 86 -6.11 6.28 17.17
CA LYS A 86 -5.70 5.03 16.51
C LYS A 86 -6.71 4.70 15.42
N ILE A 87 -6.24 4.00 14.39
CA ILE A 87 -7.11 3.50 13.33
C ILE A 87 -7.76 2.21 13.82
N GLN A 88 -9.07 2.12 13.65
CA GLN A 88 -9.80 0.86 13.67
C GLN A 88 -10.14 0.53 12.21
N TYR A 89 -9.89 -0.72 11.81
CA TYR A 89 -10.25 -1.19 10.48
C TYR A 89 -10.92 -2.55 10.58
N LYS A 90 -11.77 -2.84 9.60
CA LYS A 90 -12.38 -4.14 9.37
C LYS A 90 -12.23 -4.44 7.89
N VAL A 91 -11.84 -5.68 7.60
CA VAL A 91 -11.82 -6.19 6.23
C VAL A 91 -13.12 -6.96 6.03
N ASP A 92 -13.97 -6.47 5.13
CA ASP A 92 -15.26 -7.11 4.85
C ASP A 92 -15.16 -8.18 3.76
N TYR A 93 -14.29 -7.98 2.76
CA TYR A 93 -14.09 -8.92 1.66
C TYR A 93 -12.66 -8.80 1.11
N ILE A 94 -12.04 -9.94 0.81
CA ILE A 94 -10.86 -10.01 -0.05
C ILE A 94 -11.05 -11.21 -0.96
N GLY A 95 -10.96 -11.01 -2.27
CA GLY A 95 -11.12 -12.09 -3.22
C GLY A 95 -10.84 -11.67 -4.65
N HIS A 96 -10.91 -12.63 -5.55
CA HIS A 96 -10.86 -12.37 -6.99
C HIS A 96 -11.92 -13.21 -7.70
N SER A 97 -12.39 -12.75 -8.86
CA SER A 97 -13.37 -13.47 -9.70
C SER A 97 -14.67 -13.86 -8.98
N GLY A 98 -15.09 -13.08 -7.98
CA GLY A 98 -16.29 -13.34 -7.17
C GLY A 98 -16.15 -14.46 -6.14
N ASN A 99 -14.94 -14.96 -5.88
CA ASN A 99 -14.66 -15.93 -4.83
C ASN A 99 -14.03 -15.24 -3.61
N GLU A 100 -14.76 -15.22 -2.48
CA GLU A 100 -14.34 -14.62 -1.20
C GLU A 100 -13.28 -15.43 -0.44
N ASP A 101 -13.11 -16.70 -0.77
CA ASP A 101 -12.10 -17.59 -0.17
C ASP A 101 -10.86 -17.74 -1.05
N ALA A 102 -10.76 -16.97 -2.14
CA ALA A 102 -9.70 -17.13 -3.14
C ALA A 102 -8.27 -16.99 -2.59
N LEU A 103 -8.11 -16.37 -1.42
CA LEU A 103 -6.82 -16.18 -0.75
C LEU A 103 -6.68 -17.01 0.54
N CYS A 104 -7.66 -17.84 0.89
CA CYS A 104 -7.61 -18.75 2.02
C CYS A 104 -6.99 -20.07 1.55
N TYR A 105 -5.71 -20.30 1.87
CA TYR A 105 -4.97 -21.54 1.59
C TYR A 105 -4.47 -22.19 2.88
#